data_AF-A0A4P6LZ32-F1
#
_entry.id   AF-A0A4P6LZ32-F1
#
_cell.length_a   1.000
_cell.length_b   1.000
_cell.length_c   1.000
_cell.angle_alpha   90.00
_cell.angle_beta   90.00
_cell.angle_gamma   90.00
#
_symmetry.space_group_name_H-M   'P 1'
#
loop_
_entity.id
_entity.type
_entity.pdbx_description
1 polymer ?
#
loop_
_entity_poly.entity_id
_entity_poly.type
_entity_poly.pdbx_seq_one_letter_code
_entity_poly.pdbx_strand_id
1 'polypeptide(L)'
;MARVKKEFRELTVSEATNYGRRTAPMLRIQGLWLEKLGFNKGDPVLVKCKDGKLIVTVDKDREAMMVAEKAFYDAESKKLKDRYDAEKKALHAKIVAERSARYNGRKFTIEADCVADQLLR
;
A
#
# COMPACT_ATOMS: atom_id res chain seq x y z
N MET A 1 34.05 21.27 -3.14
CA MET A 1 34.45 20.83 -4.49
C MET A 1 33.32 19.99 -5.10
N ALA A 2 32.74 20.43 -6.21
CA ALA A 2 31.69 19.66 -6.89
C ALA A 2 32.32 18.40 -7.52
N ARG A 3 31.86 17.22 -7.10
CA ARG A 3 32.37 15.94 -7.59
C ARG A 3 31.95 15.75 -9.05
N VAL A 4 32.92 15.67 -9.96
CA VAL A 4 32.71 15.44 -11.40
C VAL A 4 31.87 14.19 -11.63
N LYS A 5 30.88 14.29 -12.51
CA LYS A 5 29.99 13.18 -12.89
C LYS A 5 30.82 12.15 -13.67
N LYS A 6 30.87 10.91 -13.18
CA LYS A 6 31.50 9.80 -13.92
C LYS A 6 30.56 9.38 -15.05
N GLU A 7 31.06 9.38 -16.28
CA GLU A 7 30.27 9.00 -17.48
C GLU A 7 30.00 7.49 -17.54
N PHE A 8 30.94 6.67 -17.09
CA PHE A 8 30.80 5.21 -17.03
C PHE A 8 31.32 4.64 -15.71
N ARG A 9 30.83 3.44 -15.39
CA ARG A 9 31.28 2.66 -14.23
C ARG A 9 31.45 1.22 -14.69
N GLU A 10 32.64 0.69 -14.45
CA GLU A 10 32.92 -0.72 -14.64
C GLU A 10 32.33 -1.48 -13.44
N LEU A 11 31.47 -2.45 -13.74
CA LEU A 11 30.82 -3.30 -12.76
C LEU A 11 31.02 -4.75 -13.19
N THR A 12 31.33 -5.61 -12.23
CA THR A 12 31.41 -7.05 -12.46
C THR A 12 30.08 -7.69 -12.15
N VAL A 13 29.62 -8.60 -13.01
CA VAL A 13 28.44 -9.42 -12.74
C VAL A 13 28.78 -10.34 -11.58
N SER A 14 28.02 -10.22 -10.48
CA SER A 14 28.15 -11.09 -9.33
C SER A 14 27.13 -12.22 -9.40
N GLU A 15 27.33 -13.25 -8.59
CA GLU A 15 26.28 -14.22 -8.36
C GLU A 15 25.24 -13.70 -7.36
N ALA A 16 23.98 -14.10 -7.56
CA ALA A 16 22.93 -13.98 -6.58
C ALA A 16 22.37 -15.36 -6.24
N THR A 17 22.41 -15.67 -4.96
CA THR A 17 21.77 -16.83 -4.38
C THR A 17 20.29 -16.52 -4.16
N ASN A 18 19.43 -17.12 -5.00
CA ASN A 18 18.00 -17.10 -4.75
C ASN A 18 17.61 -18.22 -3.78
N TYR A 19 16.52 -18.02 -3.02
CA TYR A 19 15.93 -19.07 -2.19
C TYR A 19 15.65 -20.31 -3.05
N GLY A 20 16.30 -21.43 -2.74
CA GLY A 20 16.17 -22.69 -3.50
C GLY A 20 17.42 -23.21 -4.22
N ARG A 21 18.63 -22.71 -3.90
CA ARG A 21 19.94 -23.24 -4.40
C ARG A 21 20.19 -23.10 -5.90
N ARG A 22 19.50 -22.18 -6.59
CA ARG A 22 19.86 -21.78 -7.97
C ARG A 22 20.57 -20.44 -7.93
N THR A 23 21.81 -20.44 -8.37
CA THR A 23 22.63 -19.24 -8.53
C THR A 23 22.28 -18.59 -9.87
N ALA A 24 21.91 -17.31 -9.85
CA ALA A 24 21.65 -16.53 -11.05
C ALA A 24 22.65 -15.37 -11.15
N PRO A 25 23.03 -14.93 -12.37
CA PRO A 25 23.83 -13.73 -12.54
C PRO A 25 23.04 -12.49 -12.10
N MET A 26 23.69 -11.62 -11.32
CA MET A 26 23.13 -10.38 -10.80
C MET A 26 24.07 -9.20 -11.09
N LEU A 27 23.48 -8.11 -11.58
CA LEU A 27 24.16 -6.83 -11.70
C LEU A 27 23.71 -5.90 -10.58
N ARG A 28 24.64 -5.48 -9.72
CA ARG A 28 24.35 -4.57 -8.60
C ARG A 28 24.75 -3.14 -8.97
N ILE A 29 23.76 -2.28 -9.20
CA ILE A 29 23.97 -0.84 -9.44
C ILE A 29 23.51 -0.08 -8.19
N GLN A 30 24.44 0.60 -7.51
CA GLN A 30 24.16 1.31 -6.25
C GLN A 30 24.80 2.69 -6.19
N GLY A 31 24.17 3.58 -5.41
CA GLY A 31 24.71 4.86 -4.97
C GLY A 31 23.83 6.07 -5.26
N LEU A 32 24.08 7.16 -4.54
CA LEU A 32 23.34 8.45 -4.60
C LEU A 32 23.36 9.13 -5.98
N TRP A 33 24.14 8.62 -6.93
CA TRP A 33 24.18 9.15 -8.30
C TRP A 33 22.97 8.69 -9.13
N LEU A 34 22.28 7.63 -8.71
CA LEU A 34 21.01 7.18 -9.31
C LEU A 34 19.92 8.23 -9.09
N GLU A 35 19.80 8.75 -7.87
CA GLU A 35 18.87 9.83 -7.53
C GLU A 35 19.15 11.08 -8.38
N LYS A 36 20.43 11.42 -8.60
CA LYS A 36 20.84 12.53 -9.49
C LYS A 36 20.51 12.32 -10.97
N LEU A 37 20.28 11.07 -11.40
CA LEU A 37 19.85 10.75 -12.76
C LEU A 37 18.32 10.67 -12.88
N GLY A 38 17.59 10.88 -11.79
CA GLY A 38 16.14 10.80 -11.75
C GLY A 38 15.60 9.41 -11.45
N PHE A 39 16.43 8.47 -10.96
CA PHE A 39 15.96 7.20 -10.41
C PHE A 39 15.77 7.36 -8.90
N ASN A 40 14.56 7.72 -8.47
CA ASN A 40 14.24 7.79 -7.05
C ASN A 40 13.74 6.44 -6.52
N LYS A 41 13.68 6.33 -5.20
CA LYS A 41 13.17 5.13 -4.53
C LYS A 41 11.66 5.04 -4.73
N GLY A 42 11.20 3.93 -5.31
CA GLY A 42 9.78 3.67 -5.56
C GLY A 42 9.34 3.95 -6.99
N ASP A 43 10.18 4.63 -7.78
CA ASP A 43 9.87 4.90 -9.19
C ASP A 43 9.89 3.59 -9.99
N PRO A 44 8.87 3.32 -10.82
CA PRO A 44 8.91 2.18 -11.72
C PRO A 44 9.98 2.39 -12.81
N VAL A 45 10.75 1.33 -13.07
CA VAL A 45 11.85 1.34 -14.03
C VAL A 45 11.62 0.27 -15.09
N LEU A 46 11.84 0.63 -16.34
CA LEU A 46 11.78 -0.25 -17.48
C LEU A 46 13.19 -0.64 -17.93
N VAL A 47 13.44 -1.94 -18.05
CA VAL A 47 14.70 -2.48 -18.57
C VAL A 47 14.42 -3.12 -19.93
N LYS A 48 14.95 -2.51 -21.00
CA LYS A 48 14.88 -3.05 -22.36
C LYS A 48 16.18 -3.76 -22.71
N CYS A 49 16.08 -4.99 -23.21
CA CYS A 49 17.19 -5.73 -23.77
C CYS A 49 17.24 -5.48 -25.29
N LYS A 50 18.28 -4.84 -25.80
CA LYS A 50 18.47 -4.61 -27.24
C LYS A 50 19.92 -4.85 -27.61
N ASP A 51 20.17 -5.75 -28.57
CA ASP A 51 21.50 -6.02 -29.15
C ASP A 51 22.60 -6.29 -28.09
N GLY A 52 22.28 -7.08 -27.07
CA GLY A 52 23.20 -7.37 -25.95
C GLY A 52 23.41 -6.22 -24.96
N LYS A 53 22.66 -5.11 -25.09
CA LYS A 53 22.67 -3.97 -24.18
C LYS A 53 21.41 -3.95 -23.32
N LEU A 54 21.57 -3.58 -22.05
CA LEU A 54 20.47 -3.29 -21.14
C LEU A 54 20.28 -1.78 -21.06
N ILE A 55 19.13 -1.29 -21.52
CA ILE A 55 18.74 0.12 -21.45
C ILE A 55 17.75 0.28 -20.31
N VAL A 56 18.18 0.97 -19.25
CA VAL A 56 17.39 1.23 -18.04
C VAL A 56 16.80 2.63 -18.13
N THR A 57 15.47 2.73 -18.13
CA THR A 57 14.74 4.00 -18.29
C THR A 57 13.66 4.14 -17.22
N VAL A 58 13.42 5.35 -16.72
CA VAL A 58 12.32 5.62 -15.78
C VAL A 58 10.99 5.55 -16.54
N ASP A 59 10.05 4.77 -16.02
CA ASP A 59 8.75 4.52 -16.65
C ASP A 59 7.68 5.45 -16.08
N LYS A 60 7.61 6.67 -16.59
CA LYS A 60 6.65 7.69 -16.14
C LYS A 60 5.20 7.31 -16.43
N ASP A 61 4.97 6.50 -17.48
CA ASP A 61 3.63 6.10 -17.87
C ASP A 61 3.05 5.09 -16.87
N ARG A 62 3.88 4.15 -16.40
CA ARG A 62 3.51 3.22 -15.34
C ARG A 62 3.31 3.94 -14.01
N GLU A 63 4.10 4.97 -13.71
CA GLU A 63 3.93 5.79 -12.51
C GLU A 63 2.56 6.50 -12.53
N ALA A 64 2.21 7.12 -13.66
CA ALA A 64 0.92 7.77 -13.83
C ALA A 64 -0.26 6.79 -13.68
N MET A 65 -0.13 5.58 -14.24
CA MET A 65 -1.14 4.53 -14.08
C MET A 65 -1.30 4.10 -12.62
N MET A 66 -0.19 3.88 -11.89
CA MET A 66 -0.23 3.51 -10.48
C MET A 66 -0.85 4.60 -9.60
N VAL A 67 -0.57 5.87 -9.91
CA VAL A 67 -1.16 7.01 -9.20
C VAL A 67 -2.66 7.11 -9.48
N ALA A 68 -3.07 6.96 -10.74
CA ALA A 68 -4.48 6.99 -11.13
C ALA A 68 -5.27 5.82 -10.53
N GLU A 69 -4.70 4.62 -10.56
CA GLU A 69 -5.29 3.41 -9.96
C GLU A 69 -5.45 3.58 -8.44
N LYS A 70 -4.42 4.08 -7.75
CA LYS A 70 -4.51 4.35 -6.30
C LYS A 70 -5.59 5.39 -5.98
N ALA A 71 -5.64 6.49 -6.72
CA ALA A 71 -6.64 7.53 -6.53
C ALA A 71 -8.07 6.99 -6.74
N PHE A 72 -8.25 6.09 -7.71
CA PHE A 72 -9.51 5.40 -7.94
C PHE A 72 -9.90 4.51 -6.74
N TYR A 73 -8.99 3.66 -6.27
CA TYR A 73 -9.26 2.80 -5.11
C TYR A 73 -9.56 3.59 -3.84
N ASP A 74 -8.86 4.71 -3.59
CA ASP A 74 -9.09 5.55 -2.42
C ASP A 74 -10.49 6.20 -2.47
N ALA A 75 -10.92 6.66 -3.65
CA ALA A 75 -12.25 7.24 -3.85
C ALA A 75 -13.37 6.21 -3.65
N GLU A 76 -13.24 5.01 -4.23
CA GLU A 76 -14.21 3.93 -4.06
C GLU A 76 -14.25 3.42 -2.62
N SER A 77 -13.08 3.29 -1.98
CA SER A 77 -12.98 2.89 -0.57
C SER A 77 -13.66 3.88 0.36
N LYS A 78 -13.58 5.19 0.07
CA LYS A 78 -14.27 6.22 0.86
C LYS A 78 -15.79 6.10 0.74
N LYS A 79 -16.31 5.98 -0.48
CA LYS A 79 -17.76 5.78 -0.72
C LYS A 79 -18.28 4.54 0.00
N LEU A 80 -17.52 3.45 -0.04
CA LEU A 80 -17.89 2.20 0.63
C LEU A 80 -17.93 2.36 2.15
N LYS A 81 -16.92 3.03 2.74
CA LYS A 81 -16.87 3.33 4.18
C LYS A 81 -18.05 4.19 4.62
N ASP A 82 -18.38 5.24 3.87
CA ASP A 82 -19.50 6.13 4.20
C ASP A 82 -20.84 5.37 4.21
N ARG A 83 -21.06 4.48 3.25
CA ARG A 83 -22.24 3.61 3.20
C ARG A 83 -22.29 2.65 4.40
N TYR A 84 -21.16 1.99 4.67
CA TYR A 84 -21.04 1.07 5.79
C TYR A 84 -21.32 1.75 7.13
N ASP A 85 -20.78 2.95 7.35
CA ASP A 85 -21.00 3.70 8.57
C ASP A 85 -22.45 4.18 8.72
N ALA A 86 -23.11 4.53 7.62
CA ALA A 86 -24.54 4.87 7.63
C ALA A 86 -25.41 3.66 7.99
N GLU A 87 -25.15 2.50 7.37
CA GLU A 87 -25.86 1.25 7.66
C GLU A 87 -25.63 0.79 9.10
N LYS A 88 -24.37 0.86 9.58
CA LYS A 88 -24.02 0.53 10.97
C LYS A 88 -24.78 1.42 11.96
N LYS A 89 -24.87 2.72 11.70
CA LYS A 89 -25.64 3.65 12.56
C LYS A 89 -27.13 3.36 12.52
N ALA A 90 -27.70 3.08 11.35
CA ALA A 90 -29.11 2.75 11.20
C ALA A 90 -29.48 1.45 11.92
N LEU A 91 -28.64 0.41 11.77
CA LEU A 91 -28.81 -0.85 12.48
C LEU A 91 -28.67 -0.64 13.99
N HIS A 92 -27.67 0.14 14.41
CA HIS A 92 -27.44 0.46 15.81
C HIS A 92 -28.65 1.19 16.44
N ALA A 93 -29.23 2.17 15.74
CA ALA A 93 -30.42 2.88 16.18
C ALA A 93 -31.63 1.95 16.35
N LYS A 94 -31.84 1.01 15.41
CA LYS A 94 -32.90 -0.02 15.52
C LYS A 94 -32.72 -0.89 16.76
N ILE A 95 -31.50 -1.38 17.01
CA ILE A 95 -31.18 -2.21 18.17
C ILE A 95 -31.41 -1.45 19.47
N VAL A 96 -30.99 -0.17 19.54
CA VAL A 96 -31.20 0.68 20.72
C VAL A 96 -32.69 0.92 20.97
N ALA A 97 -33.48 1.20 19.92
CA ALA A 97 -34.91 1.39 20.03
C ALA A 97 -35.60 0.12 20.57
N GLU A 98 -35.31 -1.05 19.99
CA GLU A 98 -35.86 -2.34 20.43
C GLU A 98 -35.51 -2.64 21.90
N ARG A 99 -34.25 -2.42 22.30
CA ARG A 99 -33.81 -2.61 23.69
C ARG A 99 -34.47 -1.62 24.66
N SER A 100 -34.60 -0.35 24.27
CA SER A 100 -35.25 0.68 25.11
C SER A 100 -36.74 0.39 25.35
N ALA A 101 -37.42 -0.17 24.35
CA ALA A 101 -38.82 -0.61 24.45
C ALA A 101 -38.97 -1.84 25.36
N ARG A 102 -37.99 -2.75 25.35
CA ARG A 102 -37.98 -3.96 26.20
C ARG A 102 -37.76 -3.66 27.69
N TYR A 103 -37.09 -2.56 28.03
CA TYR A 103 -36.72 -2.21 29.41
C TYR A 103 -37.24 -0.84 29.89
N ASN A 104 -38.45 -0.45 29.46
CA ASN A 104 -39.18 0.73 29.96
C ASN A 104 -38.33 2.01 30.11
N GLY A 105 -37.54 2.35 29.08
CA GLY A 105 -36.92 3.67 28.98
C GLY A 105 -35.70 3.94 29.88
N ARG A 106 -35.08 2.91 30.48
CA ARG A 106 -33.74 3.10 31.09
C ARG A 106 -32.71 3.39 29.99
N LYS A 107 -31.84 4.39 30.20
CA LYS A 107 -30.74 4.70 29.28
C LYS A 107 -29.68 3.60 29.37
N PHE A 108 -29.62 2.73 28.37
CA PHE A 108 -28.64 1.65 28.28
C PHE A 108 -27.44 2.09 27.43
N THR A 109 -26.23 1.93 27.96
CA THR A 109 -24.95 2.19 27.26
C THR A 109 -24.28 0.84 26.99
N ILE A 110 -23.96 0.55 25.73
CA ILE A 110 -23.57 -0.79 25.25
C ILE A 110 -22.44 -1.43 26.07
N GLU A 111 -21.49 -0.65 26.59
CA GLU A 111 -20.36 -1.16 27.39
C GLU A 111 -20.75 -1.61 28.80
N ALA A 112 -21.76 -1.01 29.42
CA ALA A 112 -22.15 -1.32 30.81
C ALA A 112 -23.10 -2.53 30.90
N ASP A 113 -23.91 -2.75 29.86
CA ASP A 113 -25.05 -3.67 29.94
C ASP A 113 -24.81 -5.03 29.26
N CYS A 114 -23.78 -5.15 28.41
CA CYS A 114 -23.36 -6.44 27.87
C CYS A 114 -22.85 -7.39 28.97
N VAL A 115 -22.29 -6.83 30.05
CA VAL A 115 -21.84 -7.58 31.23
C VAL A 115 -23.02 -8.02 32.11
N ALA A 116 -24.08 -7.20 32.19
CA ALA A 116 -25.26 -7.52 33.00
C ALA A 116 -26.13 -8.63 32.38
N ASP A 117 -26.24 -8.69 31.03
CA ASP A 117 -27.01 -9.72 30.33
C ASP A 117 -26.28 -11.10 30.31
N GLN A 118 -24.95 -11.10 30.47
CA GLN A 118 -24.16 -12.33 30.66
C GLN A 118 -24.22 -12.89 32.09
N LEU A 119 -24.58 -12.08 33.09
CA LEU A 119 -24.69 -12.48 34.51
C LEU A 119 -26.10 -12.96 34.91
N LEU A 120 -27.09 -12.85 34.01
CA LEU A 120 -28.47 -13.30 34.20
C LEU A 120 -28.82 -14.60 33.43
N ARG A 121 -27.80 -15.29 32.92
CA ARG A 121 -27.83 -16.70 32.47
C ARG A 121 -26.93 -17.54 33.35
#